data_AF-A0A3R7BS05-F1
#
_entry.id   AF-A0A3R7BS05-F1
#
_cell.length_a   1.000
_cell.length_b   1.000
_cell.length_c   1.000
_cell.angle_alpha   90.00
_cell.angle_beta   90.00
_cell.angle_gamma   90.00
#
_symmetry.space_group_name_H-M   'P 1'
#
loop_
_entity.id
_entity.type
_entity.pdbx_description
1 polymer ?
#
loop_
_entity_poly.entity_id
_entity_poly.type
_entity_poly.pdbx_seq_one_letter_code
_entity_poly.pdbx_strand_id
1 'polypeptide(L)' 'MERRCPICNRKTEGDPLCPYHQRAYLNLRERYDRWREAMEIGWEDYLREVAENPNTGEWAREVAQHLLKNGGTPGLNSPS' A
#
# COMPACT_ATOMS: atom_id res chain seq x y z
N MET A 1 -8.38 22.14 8.50
CA MET A 1 -9.06 20.96 7.91
C MET A 1 -8.41 19.72 8.51
N GLU A 2 -9.14 18.86 9.20
CA GLU A 2 -8.60 17.57 9.63
C GLU A 2 -8.53 16.63 8.42
N ARG A 3 -7.34 16.06 8.12
CA ARG A 3 -7.21 15.00 7.13
C ARG A 3 -7.44 13.64 7.80
N ARG A 4 -8.15 12.76 7.11
CA ARG A 4 -8.50 11.41 7.57
C ARG A 4 -8.00 10.39 6.58
N CYS A 5 -7.56 9.25 7.09
CA CYS A 5 -7.10 8.13 6.27
C CYS A 5 -8.27 7.62 5.42
N PRO A 6 -8.12 7.49 4.09
CA PRO A 6 -9.17 7.00 3.21
C PRO A 6 -9.51 5.51 3.44
N ILE A 7 -8.68 4.77 4.17
CA ILE A 7 -8.86 3.34 4.44
C ILE A 7 -9.66 3.09 5.72
N CYS A 8 -9.31 3.77 6.83
CA CYS A 8 -9.92 3.54 8.16
C CYS A 8 -10.46 4.79 8.86
N ASN A 9 -10.46 5.94 8.20
CA ASN A 9 -10.97 7.22 8.71
C ASN A 9 -10.27 7.79 9.97
N ARG A 10 -9.16 7.20 10.41
CA ARG A 10 -8.30 7.74 11.49
C ARG A 10 -7.65 9.06 11.08
N LYS A 11 -7.32 9.92 12.04
CA LYS A 11 -6.61 11.18 11.78
C LYS A 11 -5.25 10.91 11.13
N THR A 12 -4.85 11.78 10.20
CA THR A 12 -3.52 11.75 9.61
C THR A 12 -2.68 12.91 10.10
N GLU A 13 -1.37 12.69 10.20
CA GLU A 13 -0.40 13.67 10.70
C GLU A 13 0.37 14.30 9.53
N GLY A 14 -0.37 14.82 8.53
CA GLY A 14 0.22 15.46 7.35
C GLY A 14 0.38 14.53 6.14
N ASP A 15 0.34 13.21 6.33
CA ASP A 15 0.32 12.20 5.27
C ASP A 15 -1.10 11.94 4.70
N PRO A 16 -1.20 11.30 3.51
CA PRO A 16 -2.47 10.82 2.96
C PRO A 16 -3.07 9.66 3.77
N LEU A 17 -2.23 8.84 4.42
CA LEU A 17 -2.62 7.68 5.21
C LEU A 17 -2.44 7.96 6.72
N CYS A 18 -3.13 7.21 7.59
CA CYS A 18 -2.81 7.26 9.02
C CYS A 18 -1.46 6.58 9.30
N PRO A 19 -0.81 6.81 10.46
CA PRO A 19 0.54 6.29 10.74
C PRO A 19 0.70 4.78 10.52
N TYR A 20 -0.35 3.99 10.82
CA TYR A 20 -0.35 2.53 10.64
C TYR A 20 -0.36 2.13 9.16
N HIS A 21 -1.28 2.70 8.38
CA HIS A 21 -1.38 2.44 6.95
C HIS A 21 -0.19 3.02 6.17
N GLN A 22 0.34 4.16 6.61
CA GLN A 22 1.55 4.74 6.03
C GLN A 22 2.75 3.81 6.21
N ARG A 23 2.96 3.29 7.41
CA ARG A 23 4.03 2.32 7.68
C ARG A 23 3.84 1.02 6.89
N ALA A 24 2.60 0.54 6.76
CA ALA A 24 2.29 -0.64 5.95
C ALA A 24 2.60 -0.40 4.46
N TYR A 25 2.23 0.76 3.91
CA TYR A 25 2.56 1.14 2.53
C TYR A 25 4.08 1.17 2.28
N LEU A 26 4.85 1.78 3.17
CA LEU A 26 6.31 1.82 3.07
C LEU A 26 6.91 0.41 3.10
N ASN A 27 6.44 -0.47 3.99
CA ASN A 27 6.87 -1.86 4.04
C ASN A 27 6.53 -2.65 2.77
N LEU A 28 5.37 -2.41 2.16
CA LEU A 28 5.00 -3.03 0.89
C LEU A 28 5.94 -2.61 -0.24
N ARG A 29 6.26 -1.32 -0.32
CA ARG A 29 7.21 -0.82 -1.32
C ARG A 29 8.60 -1.44 -1.14
N GLU A 30 9.12 -1.48 0.08
CA GLU A 30 10.42 -2.09 0.35
C GLU A 30 10.46 -3.58 0.01
N ARG A 31 9.39 -4.33 0.31
CA ARG A 31 9.33 -5.76 0.00
C ARG A 31 9.12 -6.05 -1.48
N TYR A 32 8.45 -5.17 -2.21
CA TYR A 32 8.23 -5.34 -3.63
C TYR A 32 9.52 -5.40 -4.43
N ASP A 33 10.53 -4.59 -4.08
CA ASP A 33 11.83 -4.64 -4.76
C ASP A 33 12.44 -6.05 -4.68
N ARG A 34 12.37 -6.70 -3.51
CA ARG A 34 12.85 -8.09 -3.32
C ARG A 34 12.03 -9.11 -4.10
N TRP A 35 10.71 -8.93 -4.18
CA TRP A 35 9.83 -9.84 -4.91
C TRP A 35 10.03 -9.71 -6.42
N ARG A 36 10.15 -8.47 -6.92
CA ARG A 36 10.44 -8.17 -8.32
C ARG A 36 11.76 -8.81 -8.75
N GLU A 37 12.81 -8.67 -7.94
CA GLU A 37 14.12 -9.26 -8.24
C GLU A 37 14.11 -10.79 -8.22
N ALA A 38 13.35 -11.41 -7.32
CA ALA A 38 13.32 -12.87 -7.18
C ALA A 38 12.36 -13.58 -8.15
N MET A 39 11.30 -12.92 -8.58
CA MET A 39 10.17 -13.58 -9.28
C MET A 39 9.70 -12.87 -10.55
N GLU A 40 10.35 -11.76 -10.95
CA GLU A 40 9.94 -10.95 -12.13
C GLU A 40 8.46 -10.53 -12.09
N ILE A 41 7.92 -10.34 -10.89
CA ILE A 41 6.50 -10.01 -10.66
C ILE A 41 6.23 -8.51 -10.82
N GLY A 42 5.10 -8.17 -11.43
CA GLY A 42 4.60 -6.80 -11.52
C GLY A 42 3.98 -6.30 -10.21
N TRP A 43 3.76 -4.99 -10.11
CA TRP A 43 3.21 -4.37 -8.90
C TRP A 43 1.80 -4.84 -8.57
N GLU A 44 0.91 -4.91 -9.56
CA GLU A 44 -0.48 -5.32 -9.33
C GLU A 44 -0.58 -6.80 -8.94
N ASP A 45 0.24 -7.67 -9.53
CA ASP A 45 0.35 -9.07 -9.14
C ASP A 45 0.88 -9.19 -7.70
N TYR A 46 1.93 -8.45 -7.35
CA TYR A 46 2.45 -8.40 -5.98
C TYR A 46 1.38 -7.98 -4.96
N LEU A 47 0.60 -6.95 -5.27
CA LEU A 47 -0.47 -6.50 -4.38
C LEU A 47 -1.59 -7.54 -4.23
N ARG A 48 -1.92 -8.29 -5.29
CA ARG A 48 -2.88 -9.41 -5.21
C ARG A 48 -2.38 -10.51 -4.29
N GLU A 49 -1.13 -10.94 -4.45
CA GLU A 49 -0.49 -11.93 -3.58
C GLU A 49 -0.53 -11.49 -2.10
N VAL A 50 -0.22 -10.22 -1.84
CA VAL A 50 -0.29 -9.65 -0.48
C VAL A 50 -1.73 -9.64 0.05
N ALA A 51 -2.70 -9.23 -0.78
CA ALA A 51 -4.10 -9.08 -0.39
C ALA A 51 -4.79 -10.43 -0.11
N GLU A 52 -4.39 -11.48 -0.81
CA GLU A 52 -4.97 -12.82 -0.75
C GLU A 52 -4.26 -13.73 0.26
N ASN A 53 -3.01 -13.41 0.64
CA ASN A 53 -2.26 -14.22 1.60
C ASN A 53 -2.81 -14.07 3.03
N PRO A 54 -3.32 -15.15 3.66
CA PRO A 54 -3.91 -15.09 5.01
C PRO A 54 -2.89 -14.78 6.11
N ASN A 55 -1.58 -14.90 5.83
CA ASN A 55 -0.52 -14.56 6.77
C ASN A 55 -0.11 -13.07 6.70
N THR A 56 -0.65 -12.32 5.74
CA THR A 56 -0.42 -10.88 5.64
C THR A 56 -1.14 -10.15 6.78
N GLY A 57 -0.41 -9.31 7.51
CA GLY A 57 -1.00 -8.47 8.54
C GLY A 57 -2.08 -7.52 7.98
N GLU A 58 -3.15 -7.31 8.75
CA GLU A 58 -4.35 -6.55 8.35
C GLU A 58 -4.01 -5.21 7.68
N TRP A 59 -3.14 -4.40 8.29
CA TRP A 59 -2.73 -3.09 7.74
C TRP A 59 -2.15 -3.16 6.33
N ALA A 60 -1.33 -4.18 6.04
CA ALA A 60 -0.73 -4.37 4.72
C ALA A 60 -1.77 -4.88 3.72
N ARG A 61 -2.66 -5.78 4.15
CA ARG A 61 -3.77 -6.28 3.33
C ARG A 61 -4.69 -5.14 2.90
N GLU A 62 -5.07 -4.28 3.83
CA GLU A 62 -5.96 -3.14 3.55
C GLU A 62 -5.31 -2.12 2.61
N VAL A 63 -4.02 -1.83 2.76
CA VAL A 63 -3.29 -0.97 1.82
C VAL A 63 -3.25 -1.59 0.43
N ALA A 64 -2.93 -2.88 0.32
CA ALA A 64 -2.89 -3.56 -0.96
C ALA A 64 -4.25 -3.51 -1.68
N GLN A 65 -5.34 -3.80 -0.96
CA GLN A 65 -6.70 -3.70 -1.47
C GLN A 65 -7.06 -2.26 -1.89
N HIS A 66 -6.64 -1.27 -1.11
CA HIS A 66 -6.87 0.14 -1.45
C HIS A 66 -6.14 0.55 -2.73
N LEU A 67 -4.88 0.14 -2.90
CA LEU A 67 -4.08 0.46 -4.09
C LEU A 67 -4.63 -0.24 -5.35
N LEU A 68 -5.04 -1.51 -5.24
CA LEU A 68 -5.67 -2.25 -6.34
C LEU A 68 -6.97 -1.57 -6.82
N LYS A 69 -7.76 -1.00 -5.89
CA LYS A 69 -9.02 -0.32 -6.23
C LYS A 69 -8.82 1.06 -6.87
N ASN A 70 -7.73 1.75 -6.54
CA ASN A 70 -7.51 3.15 -6.92
C ASN A 70 -6.36 3.33 -7.94
N GLY A 71 -5.83 2.25 -8.51
CA GLY A 71 -4.74 2.30 -9.50
C GLY A 71 -3.42 2.83 -8.91
N GLY A 72 -3.15 2.54 -7.64
CA GLY A 72 -1.96 3.05 -6.96
C GLY A 72 -0.70 2.40 -7.51
N THR A 73 0.11 3.13 -8.28
CA THR A 73 1.43 2.68 -8.74
C THR A 73 2.49 2.86 -7.64
N PRO A 74 3.53 2.02 -7.59
CA PRO A 74 4.61 2.19 -6.64
C PRO A 74 5.51 3.32 -7.14
N GLY A 75 5.26 4.55 -6.67
CA GLY A 75 6.24 5.62 -6.73
C GLY A 75 6.10 6.67 -7.84
N LEU A 76 4.98 6.79 -8.54
CA LEU A 76 4.70 7.99 -9.34
C LEU A 76 3.78 8.94 -8.56
N ASN A 77 4.41 9.88 -7.86
CA ASN A 77 3.82 11.22 -7.76
C ASN A 77 3.68 11.73 -9.20
N SER A 78 2.47 11.70 -9.75
CA SER A 78 2.14 12.53 -10.90
C SER A 78 1.39 13.76 -10.40
N PRO A 79 2.04 14.92 -10.21
CA PRO A 79 1.47 16.17 -10.62
C PRO A 79 1.97 16.44 -12.05
N SER A 80 1.01 16.39 -12.99
CA SER A 80 1.02 17.02 -14.32
C SER A 80 2.18 16.71 -15.27
#